data_AF-A0A7W1WPI0-F1
#
_entry.id   AF-A0A7W1WPI0-F1
#
_cell.length_a   1.000
_cell.length_b   1.000
_cell.length_c   1.000
_cell.angle_alpha   90.00
_cell.angle_beta   90.00
_cell.angle_gamma   90.00
#
_symmetry.space_group_name_H-M   'P 1'
#
loop_
_entity.id
_entity.type
_entity.pdbx_description
1 polymer ?
#
loop_
_entity_poly.entity_id
_entity_poly.type
_entity_poly.pdbx_seq_one_letter_code
_entity_poly.pdbx_strand_id
1 'polypeptide(L)'
;MGRIHIQGIDYELLTDHRNAWNPEAFKKRYSEILNKYDYIVGDWGYGQLRLKGFFSDEHIRATTDTKISHLQEYLNEFCNFGCAYFVLKRI
;
A
#
# COMPACT_ATOMS: atom_id res chain seq x y z
N MET A 1 7.67 3.33 14.76
CA MET A 1 7.07 2.25 13.94
C MET A 1 5.56 2.38 14.08
N GLY A 2 4.86 2.79 13.01
CA GLY A 2 3.43 3.06 13.06
C GLY A 2 2.62 1.78 12.86
N ARG A 3 1.50 1.63 13.57
CA ARG A 3 0.52 0.57 13.36
C ARG A 3 -0.87 1.16 13.17
N ILE A 4 -1.73 0.44 12.46
CA ILE A 4 -3.13 0.82 12.30
C ILE A 4 -4.01 -0.43 12.31
N HIS A 5 -5.09 -0.36 13.07
CA HIS A 5 -6.16 -1.35 13.07
C HIS A 5 -7.33 -0.82 12.25
N ILE A 6 -7.79 -1.58 11.27
CA ILE A 6 -8.93 -1.20 10.42
C ILE A 6 -9.69 -2.44 9.96
N GLN A 7 -11.02 -2.42 10.07
CA GLN A 7 -11.91 -3.51 9.66
C GLN A 7 -11.48 -4.89 10.21
N GLY A 8 -11.02 -4.94 11.47
CA GLY A 8 -10.58 -6.18 12.12
C GLY A 8 -9.21 -6.68 11.70
N ILE A 9 -8.44 -5.89 10.94
CA ILE A 9 -7.11 -6.25 10.45
C ILE A 9 -6.07 -5.26 10.98
N ASP A 10 -4.95 -5.79 11.47
CA ASP A 10 -3.80 -5.02 11.89
C ASP A 10 -2.78 -4.89 10.77
N TYR A 11 -2.29 -3.67 10.59
CA TYR A 11 -1.24 -3.35 9.64
C TYR A 11 -0.08 -2.63 10.33
N GLU A 12 1.14 -2.97 9.91
CA GLU A 12 2.38 -2.30 10.26
C GLU A 12 2.89 -1.43 9.12
N LEU A 13 3.31 -0.20 9.43
CA LEU A 13 3.95 0.70 8.50
C LEU A 13 5.41 0.30 8.31
N LEU A 14 5.72 -0.25 7.14
CA LEU A 14 7.07 -0.67 6.76
C LEU A 14 7.88 0.48 6.13
N THR A 15 7.21 1.27 5.29
CA THR A 15 7.85 2.35 4.54
C THR A 15 6.99 3.59 4.61
N ASP A 16 7.60 4.73 4.92
CA ASP A 16 7.02 6.06 4.81
C ASP A 16 7.96 6.96 4.00
N HIS A 17 7.80 6.95 2.68
CA HIS A 17 8.63 7.73 1.79
C HIS A 17 8.04 9.13 1.63
N ARG A 18 8.84 10.15 2.00
CA ARG A 18 8.46 11.58 1.95
C ARG A 18 7.24 11.94 2.84
N ASN A 19 7.12 11.30 4.01
CA ASN A 19 6.03 11.54 4.97
C ASN A 19 4.65 11.40 4.32
N ALA A 20 4.50 10.38 3.48
CA ALA A 20 3.27 10.08 2.75
C ALA A 20 2.19 9.49 3.65
N TRP A 21 2.58 8.88 4.77
CA TRP A 21 1.65 8.21 5.65
C TRP A 21 0.73 9.19 6.37
N ASN A 22 -0.56 9.09 6.06
CA ASN A 22 -1.62 9.83 6.74
C ASN A 22 -2.74 8.85 7.13
N PRO A 23 -2.84 8.44 8.41
CA PRO A 23 -3.84 7.49 8.88
C PRO A 23 -5.28 7.87 8.53
N GLU A 24 -5.62 9.15 8.59
CA GLU A 24 -6.97 9.64 8.35
C GLU A 24 -7.32 9.60 6.85
N ALA A 25 -6.36 9.94 5.97
CA ALA A 25 -6.55 9.78 4.53
C ALA A 25 -6.67 8.31 4.13
N PHE A 26 -5.84 7.44 4.72
CA PHE A 26 -5.89 6.00 4.50
C PHE A 26 -7.26 5.43 4.90
N LYS A 27 -7.73 5.69 6.13
CA LYS A 27 -9.05 5.22 6.60
C LYS A 27 -10.18 5.62 5.66
N LYS A 28 -10.15 6.86 5.13
CA LYS A 28 -11.17 7.37 4.19
C LYS A 28 -11.16 6.69 2.82
N ARG A 29 -10.00 6.20 2.37
CA ARG A 29 -9.85 5.54 1.06
C ARG A 29 -9.88 4.01 1.17
N TYR A 30 -9.76 3.46 2.36
CA TYR A 30 -9.77 2.02 2.60
C TYR A 30 -11.07 1.37 2.13
N SER A 31 -10.95 0.19 1.56
CA SER A 31 -12.08 -0.65 1.15
C SER A 31 -11.78 -2.10 1.55
N GLU A 32 -12.81 -2.83 1.98
CA GLU A 32 -12.69 -4.23 2.40
C GLU A 32 -12.14 -5.15 1.31
N ILE A 33 -12.22 -4.76 0.03
CA ILE A 33 -11.58 -5.49 -1.07
C ILE A 33 -10.05 -5.60 -0.88
N LEU A 34 -9.45 -4.69 -0.11
CA LEU A 34 -8.03 -4.71 0.21
C LEU A 34 -7.67 -5.79 1.23
N ASN A 35 -8.64 -6.29 2.01
CA ASN A 35 -8.42 -7.31 3.06
C ASN A 35 -7.82 -8.61 2.52
N LYS A 36 -7.93 -8.88 1.21
CA LYS A 36 -7.36 -10.08 0.60
C LYS A 36 -5.85 -10.01 0.38
N TYR A 37 -5.25 -8.83 0.42
CA TYR A 37 -3.83 -8.63 0.11
C TYR A 37 -2.97 -8.64 1.38
N ASP A 38 -1.69 -9.00 1.22
CA ASP A 38 -0.72 -9.03 2.32
C ASP A 38 -0.12 -7.64 2.59
N TYR A 39 -0.06 -6.81 1.55
CA TYR A 39 0.47 -5.46 1.58
C TYR A 39 -0.52 -4.48 0.97
N ILE A 40 -0.53 -3.27 1.51
CA ILE A 40 -1.24 -2.14 0.91
C ILE A 40 -0.22 -1.04 0.69
N VAL A 41 -0.15 -0.60 -0.56
CA VAL A 41 0.68 0.54 -0.96
C VAL A 41 -0.25 1.71 -1.16
N GLY A 42 0.08 2.82 -0.50
CA GLY A 42 -0.58 4.09 -0.72
C GLY A 42 0.36 5.06 -1.40
N ASP A 43 -0.04 5.63 -2.51
CA ASP A 43 0.74 6.63 -3.25
C ASP A 43 -0.11 7.87 -3.56
N TRP A 44 0.56 9.01 -3.64
CA TRP A 44 -0.08 10.30 -3.86
C TRP A 44 0.10 10.77 -5.30
N GLY A 45 -0.93 10.56 -6.13
CA GLY A 45 -1.01 11.09 -7.49
C GLY A 45 -1.89 12.33 -7.55
N TYR A 46 -1.38 13.45 -8.06
CA TYR A 46 -2.13 14.72 -8.20
C TYR A 46 -2.87 15.16 -6.92
N GLY A 47 -2.24 14.95 -5.75
CA GLY A 47 -2.82 15.28 -4.44
C GLY A 47 -3.91 14.32 -3.94
N GLN A 48 -4.18 13.23 -4.66
CA GLN A 48 -5.12 12.19 -4.24
C GLN A 48 -4.40 10.90 -3.82
N LEU A 49 -4.81 10.36 -2.68
CA LEU A 49 -4.34 9.07 -2.20
C LEU A 49 -4.98 7.93 -3.00
N ARG A 50 -4.14 7.12 -3.63
CA ARG A 50 -4.51 5.86 -4.28
C ARG A 50 -4.05 4.72 -3.39
N LEU A 51 -4.86 3.68 -3.26
CA LEU A 51 -4.50 2.47 -2.53
C LEU A 51 -4.48 1.29 -3.51
N LYS A 52 -3.38 0.54 -3.51
CA LYS A 52 -3.25 -0.70 -4.27
C LYS A 52 -2.79 -1.83 -3.36
N GLY A 53 -3.45 -2.97 -3.50
CA GLY A 53 -3.09 -4.19 -2.78
C GLY A 53 -2.05 -5.01 -3.52
N PHE A 54 -1.12 -5.58 -2.76
CA PHE A 54 -0.09 -6.50 -3.25
C PHE A 54 -0.04 -7.75 -2.36
N PHE A 55 0.25 -8.89 -2.97
CA PHE A 55 0.52 -10.14 -2.29
C PHE A 55 2.01 -10.29 -2.01
N SER A 56 2.34 -11.10 -1.01
CA SER A 56 3.69 -11.65 -0.87
C SER A 56 4.06 -12.48 -2.11
N ASP A 57 5.36 -12.54 -2.42
CA ASP A 57 5.84 -13.19 -3.65
C ASP A 57 5.53 -14.69 -3.72
N GLU A 58 5.37 -15.33 -2.56
CA GLU A 58 5.04 -16.75 -2.36
C GLU A 58 3.53 -17.01 -2.31
N HIS A 59 2.68 -15.98 -2.29
CA HIS A 59 1.24 -16.16 -2.16
C HIS A 59 0.65 -16.84 -3.41
N ILE A 60 -0.15 -17.89 -3.21
CA ILE A 60 -0.72 -18.71 -4.31
C ILE A 60 -1.57 -17.92 -5.32
N ARG A 61 -2.18 -16.80 -4.89
CA ARG A 61 -2.98 -15.90 -5.74
C ARG A 61 -2.19 -14.76 -6.36
N ALA A 62 -0.89 -14.67 -6.15
CA ALA A 62 -0.07 -13.58 -6.67
C ALA A 62 0.19 -13.74 -8.17
N THR A 63 -0.26 -12.76 -8.95
CA THR A 63 0.17 -12.55 -10.33
C THR A 63 1.38 -11.62 -10.36
N THR A 64 2.13 -11.57 -11.46
CA THR A 64 3.31 -10.69 -11.60
C THR A 64 3.03 -9.26 -11.14
N ASP A 65 1.94 -8.65 -11.61
CA ASP A 65 1.61 -7.23 -11.33
C ASP A 65 1.07 -6.98 -9.91
N THR A 66 0.83 -8.05 -9.15
CA THR A 66 0.31 -7.98 -7.78
C THR A 66 1.29 -8.50 -6.75
N LYS A 67 2.52 -8.89 -7.14
CA LYS A 67 3.59 -9.26 -6.21
C LYS A 67 4.25 -8.02 -5.62
N ILE A 68 4.61 -8.08 -4.34
CA ILE A 68 5.33 -6.99 -3.67
C ILE A 68 6.70 -6.75 -4.32
N SER A 69 7.32 -7.76 -4.92
CA SER A 69 8.55 -7.58 -5.73
C SER A 69 8.38 -6.62 -6.90
N HIS A 70 7.16 -6.48 -7.43
CA HIS A 70 6.83 -5.61 -8.57
C HIS A 70 6.46 -4.19 -8.14
N LEU A 71 6.60 -3.87 -6.85
CA LEU A 71 6.28 -2.54 -6.32
C LEU A 71 7.10 -1.44 -7.00
N GLN A 72 8.38 -1.68 -7.25
CA GLN A 72 9.26 -0.65 -7.81
C GLN A 72 8.83 -0.25 -9.23
N GLU A 73 8.49 -1.24 -10.06
CA GLU A 73 7.95 -1.03 -11.40
C GLU A 73 6.61 -0.31 -11.35
N TYR A 74 5.70 -0.73 -10.46
CA TYR A 74 4.43 -0.03 -10.24
C TYR A 74 4.64 1.45 -9.86
N LEU A 75 5.56 1.74 -8.94
CA LEU A 75 5.86 3.12 -8.58
C LEU A 75 6.44 3.87 -9.78
N ASN A 76 7.39 3.30 -10.51
CA ASN A 76 7.97 3.97 -11.67
C ASN A 76 6.95 4.28 -12.78
N GLU A 77 5.97 3.39 -12.99
CA GLU A 77 4.94 3.55 -14.02
C GLU A 77 3.83 4.53 -13.60
N PHE A 78 3.37 4.46 -12.35
CA PHE A 78 2.17 5.19 -11.91
C PHE A 78 2.46 6.37 -10.98
N CYS A 79 3.60 6.34 -10.28
CA CYS A 79 4.02 7.31 -9.27
C CYS A 79 5.22 8.07 -9.84
N ASN A 80 4.92 9.12 -10.63
CA ASN A 80 5.88 10.03 -11.27
C ASN A 80 7.09 10.36 -10.37
N PHE A 81 8.24 10.72 -10.97
CA PHE A 81 9.46 11.07 -10.24
C PHE A 81 9.19 11.95 -8.99
N GLY A 82 9.54 11.40 -7.82
CA GLY A 82 9.39 12.08 -6.54
C GLY A 82 8.00 11.99 -5.88
N CYS A 83 7.13 11.13 -6.38
CA CYS A 83 5.84 10.84 -5.75
C CYS A 83 6.04 10.23 -4.34
N ALA A 84 5.22 10.71 -3.40
CA ALA A 84 5.25 10.26 -2.00
C ALA A 84 4.41 8.99 -1.87
N TYR A 85 4.93 7.99 -1.15
CA TYR A 85 4.22 6.72 -0.97
C TYR A 85 4.54 6.08 0.38
N PHE A 86 3.66 5.20 0.83
CA PHE A 86 3.86 4.37 2.00
C PHE A 86 3.52 2.91 1.71
N VAL A 87 4.06 2.02 2.52
CA VAL A 87 3.78 0.58 2.45
C VAL A 87 3.35 0.08 3.82
N LEU A 88 2.15 -0.50 3.86
CA LEU A 88 1.63 -1.23 4.99
C LEU A 88 1.72 -2.73 4.73
N LYS A 89 2.09 -3.50 5.76
CA LYS A 89 2.04 -4.96 5.76
C LYS A 89 1.03 -5.44 6.78
N ARG A 90 0.17 -6.37 6.38
CA ARG A 90 -0.77 -7.05 7.28
C ARG A 90 0.00 -7.94 8.26
N ILE A 91 -0.41 -7.90 9.53
CA ILE A 91 0.11 -8.75 10.61
C ILE A 91 -0.74 -10.01 10.73
#